data_AF-A0A1M8A7J0-F1
#
_entry.id   AF-A0A1M8A7J0-F1
#
_cell.length_a   1.000
_cell.length_b   1.000
_cell.length_c   1.000
_cell.angle_alpha   90.00
_cell.angle_beta   90.00
_cell.angle_gamma   90.00
#
_symmetry.space_group_name_H-M   'P 1'
#
loop_
_entity.id
_entity.type
_entity.pdbx_description
1 polymer ?
#
loop_
_entity_poly.entity_id
_entity_poly.type
_entity_poly.pdbx_seq_one_letter_code
_entity_poly.pdbx_strand_id
1 'polypeptide(L)'
;MSSSAWQAFHASHFDDAARRAWFAGHLAYGHAPLIPSAPLGRLEQEVAWTQLAPGEHDVDWQRRHGVQYLTPGSARIFDASRRFREGRWRADEARAKDEARTSQTPERRSPDPPCPEELAALRARALEAMSKRRTAGA
;
A
#
# COMPACT_ATOMS: atom_id res chain seq x y z
N MET A 1 -15.91 -31.79 16.41
CA MET A 1 -17.26 -31.18 16.38
C MET A 1 -17.72 -31.13 14.94
N SER A 2 -18.91 -31.64 14.61
CA SER A 2 -19.43 -31.62 13.24
C SER A 2 -19.83 -30.20 12.83
N SER A 3 -19.69 -29.86 11.55
CA SER A 3 -20.08 -28.54 11.00
C SER A 3 -21.55 -28.20 11.28
N SER A 4 -22.44 -29.20 11.37
CA SER A 4 -23.86 -29.01 11.69
C SER A 4 -24.12 -28.58 13.14
N ALA A 5 -23.36 -29.10 14.11
CA ALA A 5 -23.48 -28.68 15.51
C ALA A 5 -23.01 -27.24 15.71
N TRP A 6 -21.98 -26.83 14.96
CA TRP A 6 -21.50 -25.44 14.94
C TRP A 6 -22.53 -24.49 14.33
N GLN A 7 -23.14 -24.84 13.19
CA GLN A 7 -24.18 -24.02 12.56
C GLN A 7 -25.43 -23.89 13.45
N ALA A 8 -25.88 -24.98 14.08
CA ALA A 8 -27.02 -24.95 15.01
C ALA A 8 -26.74 -24.10 16.27
N PHE A 9 -25.51 -24.16 16.78
CA PHE A 9 -25.07 -23.32 17.90
C PHE A 9 -25.08 -21.83 17.53
N HIS A 10 -24.59 -21.48 16.33
CA HIS A 10 -24.63 -20.10 15.84
C HIS A 10 -26.07 -19.62 15.56
N ALA A 11 -26.90 -20.43 14.90
CA ALA A 11 -28.30 -20.08 14.62
C ALA A 11 -29.08 -19.77 15.91
N SER A 12 -28.96 -20.65 16.93
CA SER A 12 -29.64 -20.45 18.21
C SER A 12 -29.22 -19.20 18.98
N HIS A 13 -28.02 -18.66 18.75
CA HIS A 13 -27.58 -17.39 19.34
C HIS A 13 -28.17 -16.15 18.66
N PHE A 14 -28.43 -16.22 17.35
CA PHE A 14 -28.98 -15.10 16.58
C PHE A 14 -30.50 -15.06 16.62
N ASP A 15 -31.17 -16.20 16.72
CA ASP A 15 -32.65 -16.25 16.75
C ASP A 15 -33.22 -15.86 18.13
N ASP A 16 -32.43 -16.00 19.20
CA ASP A 16 -32.82 -15.60 20.56
C ASP A 16 -32.88 -14.06 20.70
N ALA A 17 -34.10 -13.54 20.87
CA ALA A 17 -34.36 -12.12 21.01
C ALA A 17 -33.68 -11.48 22.24
N ALA A 18 -33.56 -12.22 23.35
CA ALA A 18 -32.92 -11.72 24.56
C ALA A 18 -31.40 -11.60 24.37
N ARG A 19 -30.78 -12.57 23.67
CA ARG A 19 -29.35 -12.51 23.32
C ARG A 19 -29.07 -11.39 22.32
N ARG A 20 -29.92 -11.20 21.32
CA ARG A 20 -29.82 -10.06 20.39
C ARG A 20 -29.91 -8.72 21.12
N ALA A 21 -30.84 -8.57 22.06
CA ALA A 21 -30.98 -7.36 22.85
C ALA A 21 -29.75 -7.11 23.74
N TRP A 22 -29.19 -8.15 24.35
CA TRP A 22 -27.95 -8.05 25.12
C TRP A 22 -26.76 -7.62 24.24
N PHE A 23 -26.57 -8.22 23.07
CA PHE A 23 -25.53 -7.84 22.12
C PHE A 23 -25.72 -6.41 21.59
N ALA A 24 -26.94 -6.03 21.23
CA ALA A 24 -27.26 -4.67 20.79
C ALA A 24 -26.97 -3.65 21.88
N GLY A 25 -27.32 -3.96 23.14
CA GLY A 25 -26.94 -3.15 24.29
C GLY A 25 -25.41 -3.03 24.41
N HIS A 26 -24.68 -4.14 24.34
CA HIS A 26 -23.22 -4.14 24.43
C HIS A 26 -22.54 -3.31 23.32
N LEU A 27 -23.05 -3.38 22.09
CA LEU A 27 -22.59 -2.55 20.99
C LEU A 27 -22.93 -1.07 21.21
N ALA A 28 -24.12 -0.77 21.74
CA ALA A 28 -24.52 0.60 22.06
C ALA A 28 -23.66 1.24 23.18
N TYR A 29 -23.20 0.46 24.15
CA TYR A 29 -22.29 0.93 25.20
C TYR A 29 -20.85 1.18 24.72
N GLY A 30 -20.41 0.51 23.64
CA GLY A 30 -19.08 0.68 23.06
C GLY A 30 -18.95 1.87 22.10
N HIS A 31 -20.06 2.36 21.55
CA HIS A 31 -20.07 3.49 20.64
C HIS A 31 -20.30 4.80 21.39
N ALA A 32 -19.22 5.37 21.94
CA ALA A 32 -19.21 6.80 22.22
C ALA A 32 -19.58 7.55 20.92
N PRO A 33 -20.40 8.62 20.98
CA PRO A 33 -20.77 9.37 19.78
C PRO A 33 -19.49 9.91 19.13
N LEU A 34 -19.17 9.38 17.95
CA LEU A 34 -18.08 9.87 17.11
C LEU A 34 -18.42 11.31 16.74
N ILE A 35 -17.79 12.27 17.42
CA ILE A 35 -17.86 13.68 17.04
C ILE A 35 -17.39 13.76 15.58
N PRO A 36 -18.17 14.33 14.66
CA PRO A 36 -17.77 14.48 13.26
C PRO A 36 -16.56 15.41 13.20
N SER A 37 -15.38 14.80 13.16
CA SER A 37 -14.11 15.47 12.92
C SER A 37 -14.00 15.82 11.45
N ALA A 38 -13.52 17.03 11.13
CA ALA A 38 -13.17 17.43 9.77
C ALA A 38 -12.26 16.37 9.11
N PRO A 39 -12.24 16.25 7.78
CA PRO A 39 -11.40 15.27 7.10
C PRO A 39 -9.92 15.66 7.24
N LEU A 40 -9.34 15.28 8.37
CA LEU A 40 -7.91 15.33 8.62
C LEU A 40 -7.22 14.36 7.65
N GLY A 41 -6.00 14.69 7.23
CA GLY A 41 -5.17 13.75 6.49
C GLY A 41 -4.94 12.48 7.32
N ARG A 42 -4.73 11.32 6.67
CA ARG A 42 -4.55 10.04 7.39
C ARG A 42 -3.49 10.11 8.49
N LEU A 43 -2.39 10.81 8.22
CA LEU A 43 -1.30 11.01 9.19
C LEU A 43 -1.77 11.82 10.41
N GLU A 44 -2.53 12.88 10.19
CA GLU A 44 -3.08 13.74 11.25
C GLU A 44 -4.11 12.99 12.09
N GLN A 45 -4.92 12.14 11.47
CA GLN A 45 -5.83 11.23 12.18
C GLN A 45 -5.05 10.26 13.08
N GLU A 46 -4.00 9.64 12.55
CA GLU A 46 -3.14 8.72 13.31
C GLU A 46 -2.45 9.44 14.48
N VAL A 47 -2.00 10.69 14.29
CA VAL A 47 -1.43 11.51 15.37
C VAL A 47 -2.49 11.86 16.42
N ALA A 48 -3.67 12.30 16.01
CA ALA A 48 -4.77 12.66 16.91
C ALA A 48 -5.29 11.46 17.73
N TRP A 49 -5.23 10.26 17.16
CA TRP A 49 -5.61 9.02 17.84
C TRP A 49 -4.54 8.52 18.81
N THR A 50 -3.26 8.79 18.54
CA THR A 50 -2.15 8.20 19.31
C THR A 50 -1.52 9.14 20.34
N GLN A 51 -2.02 10.38 20.47
CA GLN A 51 -1.58 11.34 21.47
C GLN A 51 -2.60 11.50 22.59
N LEU A 52 -2.06 11.59 23.81
CA LEU A 52 -2.81 12.02 24.99
C LEU A 52 -3.02 13.53 24.94
N ALA A 53 -4.20 13.99 25.32
CA ALA A 53 -4.43 15.39 25.61
C ALA A 53 -3.65 15.83 26.87
N PRO A 54 -3.36 17.12 27.05
CA PRO A 54 -2.65 17.61 28.24
C PRO A 54 -3.39 17.20 29.53
N GLY A 55 -2.71 16.45 30.40
CA GLY A 55 -3.28 15.93 31.65
C GLY A 55 -4.19 14.70 31.49
N GLU A 56 -4.38 14.18 30.28
CA GLU A 56 -5.15 12.96 30.04
C GLU A 56 -4.33 11.72 30.42
N HIS A 57 -4.95 10.79 31.13
CA HIS A 57 -4.37 9.48 31.45
C HIS A 57 -4.86 8.40 30.46
N ASP A 58 -4.14 7.27 30.38
CA ASP A 58 -4.46 6.18 29.45
C ASP A 58 -5.91 5.67 29.57
N VAL A 59 -6.47 5.65 30.78
CA VAL A 59 -7.86 5.20 31.02
C VAL A 59 -8.88 6.18 30.44
N ASP A 60 -8.61 7.48 30.50
CA ASP A 60 -9.49 8.52 29.95
C ASP A 60 -9.43 8.52 28.42
N TRP A 61 -8.22 8.33 27.86
CA TRP A 61 -8.01 8.14 26.44
C TRP A 61 -8.75 6.89 25.92
N GLN A 62 -8.66 5.77 26.65
CA GLN A 62 -9.39 4.53 26.33
C GLN A 62 -10.90 4.77 26.27
N ARG A 63 -11.45 5.49 27.26
CA ARG A 63 -12.87 5.86 27.31
C ARG A 63 -13.26 6.77 26.15
N ARG A 64 -12.45 7.78 25.84
CA ARG A 64 -12.69 8.74 24.73
C ARG A 64 -12.76 8.05 23.38
N HIS A 65 -11.93 7.04 23.14
CA HIS A 65 -11.86 6.32 21.87
C HIS A 65 -12.64 4.99 21.85
N GLY A 66 -13.32 4.64 22.95
CA GLY A 66 -14.11 3.40 23.03
C GLY A 66 -13.26 2.13 22.93
N VAL A 67 -12.00 2.16 23.35
CA VAL A 67 -11.09 1.01 23.33
C VAL A 67 -10.77 0.56 24.75
N GLN A 68 -10.58 -0.73 24.95
CA GLN A 68 -10.17 -1.29 26.24
C GLN A 68 -8.81 -1.98 26.10
N TYR A 69 -7.97 -1.85 27.14
CA TYR A 69 -6.64 -2.47 27.21
C TYR A 69 -5.62 -2.01 26.16
N LEU A 70 -5.97 -0.99 25.37
CA LEU A 70 -5.06 -0.36 24.43
C LEU A 70 -4.48 0.92 25.06
N THR A 71 -3.19 1.15 24.91
CA THR A 71 -2.56 2.42 25.28
C THR A 71 -2.24 3.22 24.01
N PRO A 72 -2.14 4.57 24.10
CA PRO A 72 -1.71 5.39 22.98
C PRO A 72 -0.36 4.91 22.41
N GLY A 73 0.56 4.49 23.29
CA GLY A 73 1.84 3.90 22.91
C GLY A 73 1.69 2.64 22.06
N SER A 74 0.85 1.69 22.48
CA SER A 74 0.60 0.47 21.72
C SER A 74 -0.06 0.74 20.36
N ALA A 75 -0.98 1.71 20.28
CA ALA A 75 -1.60 2.12 19.03
C ALA A 75 -0.55 2.62 18.01
N ARG A 76 0.46 3.41 18.44
CA ARG A 76 1.57 3.83 17.56
C ARG A 76 2.36 2.66 17.00
N ILE A 77 2.59 1.62 17.80
CA ILE A 77 3.34 0.43 17.36
C ILE A 77 2.54 -0.33 16.30
N PHE A 78 1.23 -0.48 16.48
CA PHE A 78 0.37 -1.11 15.49
C PHE A 78 0.33 -0.32 14.18
N ASP A 79 0.24 1.01 14.24
CA ASP A 79 0.28 1.86 13.05
C ASP A 79 1.63 1.79 12.33
N ALA A 80 2.75 1.86 13.06
CA ALA A 80 4.07 1.68 12.48
C ALA A 80 4.21 0.31 11.79
N SER A 81 3.73 -0.75 12.44
CA SER A 81 3.74 -2.11 11.89
C SER A 81 2.87 -2.24 10.64
N ARG A 82 1.70 -1.59 10.63
CA ARG A 82 0.82 -1.53 9.46
C ARG A 82 1.48 -0.77 8.32
N ARG A 83 2.04 0.42 8.57
CA ARG A 83 2.77 1.21 7.56
C ARG A 83 3.95 0.44 6.97
N PHE A 84 4.66 -0.33 7.77
CA PHE A 84 5.74 -1.20 7.28
C PHE A 84 5.23 -2.25 6.30
N ARG A 85 4.14 -2.96 6.62
CA ARG A 85 3.52 -3.94 5.72
C ARG A 85 2.97 -3.30 4.44
N GLU A 86 2.26 -2.18 4.57
CA GLU A 86 1.76 -1.41 3.43
C GLU A 86 2.90 -0.92 2.54
N GLY A 87 4.02 -0.47 3.14
CA GLY A 87 5.22 -0.04 2.43
C GLY A 87 5.85 -1.17 1.64
N ARG A 88 6.00 -2.36 2.23
CA ARG A 88 6.49 -3.55 1.51
C ARG A 88 5.60 -3.91 0.34
N TRP A 89 4.28 -3.96 0.56
CA TRP A 89 3.33 -4.27 -0.51
C TRP A 89 3.46 -3.31 -1.71
N ARG A 90 3.55 -2.01 -1.44
CA ARG A 90 3.73 -0.99 -2.50
C ARG A 90 5.07 -1.11 -3.21
N ALA A 91 6.15 -1.43 -2.48
CA ALA A 91 7.46 -1.62 -3.08
C ALA A 91 7.49 -2.85 -3.98
N ASP A 92 6.88 -3.96 -3.55
CA ASP A 92 6.76 -5.18 -4.35
C ASP A 92 5.88 -4.94 -5.59
N GLU A 93 4.77 -4.20 -5.45
CA GLU A 93 3.92 -3.80 -6.58
C GLU A 93 4.66 -2.89 -7.57
N ALA A 94 5.45 -1.92 -7.09
CA ALA A 94 6.26 -1.05 -7.93
C ALA A 94 7.33 -1.87 -8.68
N ARG A 95 8.00 -2.80 -8.01
CA ARG A 95 8.99 -3.69 -8.63
C ARG A 95 8.35 -4.58 -9.70
N ALA A 96 7.18 -5.16 -9.42
CA ALA A 96 6.45 -5.96 -10.39
C ALA A 96 6.04 -5.14 -11.64
N LYS A 97 5.63 -3.88 -11.46
CA LYS A 97 5.32 -2.97 -12.57
C LYS A 97 6.56 -2.64 -13.39
N ASP A 98 7.71 -2.41 -12.76
CA ASP A 98 8.97 -2.16 -13.46
C ASP A 98 9.48 -3.41 -14.21
N GLU A 99 9.37 -4.60 -13.61
CA GLU A 99 9.68 -5.89 -14.26
C GLU A 99 8.75 -6.14 -15.46
N ALA A 100 7.45 -5.85 -15.32
CA ALA A 100 6.48 -5.94 -16.41
C ALA A 100 6.78 -4.94 -17.54
N ARG A 101 7.13 -3.69 -17.20
CA ARG A 101 7.54 -2.67 -18.19
C ARG A 101 8.82 -3.09 -18.93
N THR A 102 9.78 -3.68 -18.22
CA THR A 102 11.04 -4.15 -18.80
C THR A 102 10.80 -5.34 -19.74
N SER A 103 9.93 -6.27 -19.35
CA SER A 103 9.55 -7.43 -20.17
C SER A 103 8.68 -7.07 -21.38
N GLN A 104 8.01 -5.92 -21.34
CA GLN A 104 7.28 -5.34 -22.48
C GLN A 104 8.15 -4.43 -23.36
N THR A 105 9.45 -4.31 -23.10
CA THR A 105 10.35 -3.79 -24.13
C THR A 105 10.21 -4.74 -25.32
N PRO A 106 9.61 -4.32 -26.44
CA PRO A 106 9.47 -5.21 -27.57
C PRO A 106 10.87 -5.71 -27.87
N GLU A 107 11.01 -7.04 -27.96
CA GLU A 107 12.14 -7.68 -28.60
C GLU A 107 12.50 -6.76 -29.76
N ARG A 108 13.63 -6.06 -29.64
CA ARG A 108 14.22 -5.40 -30.81
C ARG A 108 14.41 -6.57 -31.74
N ARG A 109 13.49 -6.74 -32.69
CA ARG A 109 13.66 -7.59 -33.87
C ARG A 109 15.13 -7.41 -34.21
N SER A 110 15.89 -8.51 -34.16
CA SER A 110 17.28 -8.49 -34.63
C SER A 110 17.28 -7.62 -35.88
N PRO A 111 18.03 -6.51 -35.90
CA PRO A 111 18.06 -5.68 -37.09
C PRO A 111 18.41 -6.63 -38.22
N ASP A 112 17.55 -6.71 -39.23
CA ASP A 112 17.83 -7.49 -40.42
C ASP A 112 19.29 -7.17 -40.82
N PRO A 113 20.09 -8.18 -41.17
CA PRO A 113 21.49 -7.94 -41.52
C PRO A 113 21.53 -6.81 -42.54
N PRO A 114 22.28 -5.71 -42.28
CA PRO A 114 22.24 -4.52 -43.11
C PRO A 114 22.55 -4.93 -44.56
N CYS A 115 21.73 -4.43 -45.48
CA CYS A 115 21.86 -4.75 -46.89
C CYS A 115 23.32 -4.47 -47.33
N PRO A 116 23.96 -5.35 -48.12
CA PRO A 116 25.35 -5.15 -48.57
C PRO A 116 25.62 -3.77 -49.17
N GLU A 117 24.60 -3.18 -49.80
CA GLU A 117 24.63 -1.85 -50.40
C GLU A 117 24.72 -0.72 -49.36
N GLU A 118 24.00 -0.83 -48.24
CA GLU A 118 24.07 0.13 -47.14
C GLU A 118 25.44 0.10 -46.46
N LEU A 119 26.02 -1.10 -46.29
CA LEU A 119 27.38 -1.25 -45.76
C LEU A 119 28.43 -0.61 -46.68
N ALA A 120 28.27 -0.75 -47.99
CA ALA A 120 29.15 -0.11 -48.97
C ALA A 120 29.04 1.41 -48.90
N ALA A 121 27.82 1.95 -48.83
CA ALA A 121 27.59 3.39 -48.69
C ALA A 121 28.18 3.95 -47.38
N LEU A 122 28.07 3.19 -46.28
CA LEU A 122 28.61 3.59 -44.99
C LEU A 122 30.15 3.62 -44.99
N ARG A 123 30.77 2.62 -45.63
CA ARG A 123 32.23 2.58 -45.84
C ARG A 123 32.72 3.75 -46.69
N ALA A 124 32.01 4.08 -47.77
CA ALA A 124 32.35 5.21 -48.63
C ALA A 124 32.30 6.54 -47.85
N ARG A 125 31.24 6.78 -47.07
CA ARG A 125 31.14 7.98 -46.21
C ARG A 125 32.24 8.04 -45.16
N ALA A 126 32.57 6.92 -44.53
CA ALA A 126 33.64 6.87 -43.53
C ALA A 126 35.01 7.24 -44.13
N LEU A 127 35.32 6.70 -45.31
CA LEU A 127 36.55 7.03 -46.04
C LEU A 127 36.60 8.50 -46.48
N GLU A 128 35.47 9.04 -46.95
CA GLU A 128 35.37 10.45 -47.34
C GLU A 128 35.57 11.38 -46.13
N ALA A 129 34.98 11.07 -44.98
CA ALA A 129 35.16 11.84 -43.75
C ALA A 129 36.62 11.81 -43.25
N MET A 130 37.30 10.67 -43.36
CA MET A 130 38.72 10.56 -43.03
C MET A 130 39.61 11.32 -44.00
N SER A 131 39.30 11.29 -45.31
CA SER A 131 40.01 12.05 -46.33
C SER A 131 39.87 13.56 -46.10
N LYS A 132 38.66 14.06 -45.85
CA LYS A 132 38.40 15.48 -45.54
C LYS A 132 39.12 15.96 -44.29
N ARG A 133 39.21 15.13 -43.25
CA ARG A 133 40.00 15.44 -42.04
C ARG A 133 41.50 15.52 -42.32
N ARG A 134 42.02 14.72 -43.25
CA ARG A 134 43.45 14.71 -43.62
C ARG A 134 43.85 15.93 -44.45
N THR A 135 42.94 16.47 -45.27
CA THR A 135 43.19 17.65 -46.11
C THR A 135 42.89 18.97 -45.40
N ALA A 136 42.05 18.98 -44.36
CA ALA A 136 41.73 20.18 -43.58
C ALA A 136 42.72 20.47 -42.42
N GLY A 137 43.73 19.61 -42.23
CA GLY A 137 44.78 19.75 -41.21
C GLY A 137 46.18 19.99 -41.78
N ALA A 138 46.29 20.35 -43.06
CA ALA A 138 47.51 20.85 -43.71
C ALA A 138 47.31 22.32 -44.06
#